data_AF-A0A504M2Z5-F1
#
_entry.id   AF-A0A504M2Z5-F1
#
_cell.length_a   1.000
_cell.length_b   1.000
_cell.length_c   1.000
_cell.angle_alpha   90.00
_cell.angle_beta   90.00
_cell.angle_gamma   90.00
#
_symmetry.space_group_name_H-M   'P 1'
#
loop_
_entity.id
_entity.type
_entity.pdbx_description
1 polymer ?
#
loop_
_entity_poly.entity_id
_entity_poly.type
_entity_poly.pdbx_seq_one_letter_code
_entity_poly.pdbx_strand_id
1 'polypeptide(L)'
;MSAKMLLKDLLVYQAWANDEFLERLVGMDPDSNAQERQAAIRLMNHIHVVSRIFAAHLAGTAHGYASDNTEETPLPDALRAAVAETDRWYLDYLETVSEQGLAEPVAFIFTDGDKGCMTRQEMLTHVVLHGSYHRGEIGRMLAGILASPPWDTYSVHLHQAEPARRLAGSPEARGPQPRANRM
;
A
#
# COMPACT_ATOMS: atom_id res chain seq x y z
N MET A 1 21.34 0.78 -3.02
CA MET A 1 19.98 1.31 -2.81
C MET A 1 19.91 1.72 -1.35
N SER A 2 19.62 2.99 -1.04
CA SER A 2 19.47 3.41 0.36
C SER A 2 18.09 2.99 0.89
N ALA A 3 17.92 2.94 2.21
CA ALA A 3 16.63 2.63 2.83
C ALA A 3 15.52 3.60 2.35
N LYS A 4 15.87 4.87 2.16
CA LYS A 4 14.95 5.90 1.63
C LYS A 4 14.47 5.58 0.21
N MET A 5 15.35 5.09 -0.68
CA MET A 5 14.94 4.67 -2.02
C MET A 5 14.00 3.47 -1.98
N LEU A 6 14.31 2.46 -1.15
CA LEU A 6 13.43 1.29 -1.02
C LEU A 6 12.05 1.68 -0.48
N LEU A 7 12.00 2.53 0.54
CA LEU A 7 10.73 3.05 1.07
C LEU A 7 9.94 3.82 0.02
N LYS A 8 10.61 4.59 -0.83
CA LYS A 8 9.96 5.31 -1.93
C LYS A 8 9.31 4.33 -2.91
N ASP A 9 10.06 3.32 -3.34
CA ASP A 9 9.53 2.32 -4.28
C ASP A 9 8.34 1.55 -3.68
N LEU A 10 8.40 1.23 -2.38
CA LEU A 10 7.31 0.59 -1.64
C LEU A 10 6.05 1.47 -1.53
N LEU A 11 6.21 2.78 -1.28
CA LEU A 11 5.08 3.72 -1.21
C LEU A 11 4.47 3.99 -2.59
N VAL A 12 5.28 4.05 -3.65
CA VAL A 12 4.78 4.15 -5.03
C VAL A 12 3.97 2.90 -5.39
N TYR A 13 4.48 1.72 -5.02
CA TYR A 13 3.74 0.47 -5.19
C TYR A 13 2.43 0.45 -4.37
N GLN A 14 2.46 0.89 -3.11
CA GLN A 14 1.25 1.00 -2.28
C GLN A 14 0.19 1.88 -2.96
N ALA A 15 0.58 3.06 -3.44
CA ALA A 15 -0.34 3.99 -4.10
C ALA A 15 -0.98 3.36 -5.34
N TRP A 16 -0.18 2.68 -6.16
CA TRP A 16 -0.69 1.94 -7.32
C TRP A 16 -1.66 0.82 -6.91
N ALA A 17 -1.28 -0.02 -5.94
CA ALA A 17 -2.11 -1.15 -5.54
C ALA A 17 -3.42 -0.71 -4.85
N ASN A 18 -3.38 0.35 -4.05
CA ASN A 18 -4.58 0.93 -3.47
C ASN A 18 -5.56 1.40 -4.55
N ASP A 19 -5.05 2.06 -5.60
CA ASP A 19 -5.85 2.57 -6.70
C ASP A 19 -6.47 1.43 -7.53
N GLU A 20 -5.72 0.37 -7.85
CA GLU A 20 -6.22 -0.83 -8.54
C GLU A 20 -7.43 -1.46 -7.84
N PHE A 21 -7.36 -1.58 -6.50
CA PHE A 21 -8.45 -2.14 -5.71
C PHE A 21 -9.67 -1.21 -5.68
N LEU A 22 -9.45 0.08 -5.44
CA LEU A 22 -10.56 1.04 -5.32
C LEU A 22 -11.22 1.30 -6.68
N GLU A 23 -10.47 1.36 -7.77
CA GLU A 23 -11.02 1.41 -9.13
C GLU A 23 -11.94 0.23 -9.39
N ARG A 24 -11.51 -0.97 -9.00
CA ARG A 24 -12.32 -2.17 -9.20
C ARG A 24 -13.62 -2.10 -8.40
N LEU A 25 -13.57 -1.65 -7.15
CA LEU A 25 -14.75 -1.51 -6.28
C LEU A 25 -15.72 -0.42 -6.77
N VAL A 26 -15.19 0.68 -7.31
CA VAL A 26 -15.98 1.74 -7.97
C VAL A 26 -16.73 1.17 -9.18
N GLY A 27 -16.05 0.40 -10.02
CA GLY A 27 -16.64 -0.17 -11.24
C GLY A 27 -17.57 -1.38 -11.02
N MET A 28 -17.72 -1.86 -9.79
CA MET A 28 -18.65 -2.95 -9.46
C MET A 28 -20.08 -2.44 -9.33
N ASP A 29 -21.01 -3.21 -9.88
CA ASP A 29 -22.45 -3.03 -9.66
C ASP A 29 -22.78 -3.10 -8.16
N PRO A 30 -23.36 -2.03 -7.56
CA PRO A 30 -23.71 -2.01 -6.14
C PRO A 30 -24.70 -3.10 -5.71
N ASP A 31 -25.55 -3.58 -6.61
CA ASP A 31 -26.60 -4.56 -6.29
C ASP A 31 -26.09 -6.01 -6.37
N SER A 32 -24.98 -6.24 -7.08
CA SER A 32 -24.39 -7.57 -7.28
C SER A 32 -23.31 -7.84 -6.23
N ASN A 33 -23.43 -8.97 -5.51
CA ASN A 33 -22.50 -9.35 -4.43
C ASN A 33 -22.32 -8.22 -3.40
N ALA A 34 -23.45 -7.57 -3.03
CA ALA A 34 -23.46 -6.36 -2.22
C ALA A 34 -22.74 -6.55 -0.88
N GLN A 35 -22.86 -7.73 -0.26
CA GLN A 35 -22.20 -8.04 1.01
C GLN A 35 -20.68 -8.09 0.87
N GLU A 36 -20.16 -8.83 -0.11
CA GLU A 36 -18.73 -8.95 -0.38
C GLU A 36 -18.14 -7.60 -0.82
N ARG A 37 -18.86 -6.86 -1.66
CA ARG A 37 -18.46 -5.51 -2.08
C ARG A 37 -18.37 -4.56 -0.88
N GLN A 38 -19.39 -4.55 -0.01
CA GLN A 38 -19.39 -3.72 1.19
C GLN A 38 -18.26 -4.11 2.14
N ALA A 39 -18.01 -5.41 2.35
CA ALA A 39 -16.91 -5.89 3.18
C ALA A 39 -15.53 -5.46 2.64
N ALA A 40 -15.34 -5.53 1.32
CA ALA A 40 -14.11 -5.08 0.68
C ALA A 40 -13.89 -3.56 0.84
N ILE A 41 -14.95 -2.75 0.66
CA ILE A 41 -14.89 -1.29 0.88
C ILE A 41 -14.58 -0.97 2.35
N ARG A 42 -15.22 -1.68 3.29
CA ARG A 42 -15.00 -1.53 4.73
C ARG A 42 -13.54 -1.79 5.10
N LEU A 43 -12.92 -2.80 4.48
CA LEU A 43 -11.54 -3.18 4.72
C LEU A 43 -10.54 -2.22 4.02
N MET A 44 -10.86 -1.71 2.83
CA MET A 44 -10.09 -0.61 2.24
C MET A 44 -10.14 0.66 3.11
N ASN A 45 -11.29 0.95 3.73
CA ASN A 45 -11.42 2.09 4.63
C ASN A 45 -10.60 1.90 5.92
N HIS A 46 -10.51 0.68 6.43
CA HIS A 46 -9.59 0.36 7.54
C HIS A 46 -8.14 0.67 7.18
N ILE A 47 -7.66 0.21 6.01
CA ILE A 47 -6.31 0.52 5.50
C ILE A 47 -6.09 2.04 5.46
N HIS A 48 -7.08 2.77 4.95
CA HIS A 48 -7.04 4.23 4.88
C HIS A 48 -6.94 4.89 6.26
N VAL A 49 -7.81 4.50 7.20
CA VAL A 49 -7.85 5.08 8.56
C VAL A 49 -6.54 4.80 9.31
N VAL A 50 -6.02 3.58 9.26
CA VAL A 50 -4.71 3.26 9.86
C VAL A 50 -3.60 4.10 9.22
N SER A 51 -3.61 4.26 7.89
CA SER A 51 -2.65 5.12 7.19
C SER A 51 -2.74 6.58 7.64
N ARG A 52 -3.94 7.10 7.88
CA ARG A 52 -4.16 8.48 8.40
C ARG A 52 -3.68 8.63 9.84
N ILE A 53 -3.89 7.61 10.68
CA ILE A 53 -3.43 7.59 12.07
C ILE A 53 -1.90 7.70 12.12
N PHE A 54 -1.20 6.84 11.39
CA PHE A 54 0.27 6.88 11.35
C PHE A 54 0.82 8.15 10.70
N ALA A 55 0.13 8.72 9.71
CA ALA A 55 0.51 10.01 9.14
C ALA A 55 0.48 11.14 10.20
N ALA A 56 -0.54 11.16 11.05
CA ALA A 56 -0.63 12.12 12.14
C ALA A 56 0.46 11.89 13.21
N HIS A 57 0.77 10.63 13.54
CA HIS A 57 1.89 10.32 14.45
C HIS A 57 3.23 10.80 13.90
N LEU A 58 3.50 10.57 12.60
CA LEU A 58 4.68 11.06 11.91
C LEU A 58 4.75 12.60 11.88
N ALA A 59 3.60 13.27 11.75
CA ALA A 59 3.47 14.73 11.78
C ALA A 59 3.48 15.35 13.19
N GLY A 60 3.38 14.53 14.24
CA GLY A 60 3.24 15.00 15.62
C GLY A 60 1.91 15.70 15.91
N THR A 61 0.83 15.34 15.19
CA THR A 61 -0.51 15.93 15.34
C THR A 61 -1.51 14.89 15.86
N ALA A 62 -2.65 15.37 16.37
CA ALA A 62 -3.73 14.48 16.80
C ALA A 62 -4.45 13.88 15.57
N HIS A 63 -4.62 12.56 15.54
CA HIS A 63 -5.28 11.86 14.43
C HIS A 63 -6.81 11.99 14.43
N GLY A 64 -7.44 12.22 15.59
CA GLY A 64 -8.89 12.43 15.70
C GLY A 64 -9.77 11.18 15.59
N TYR A 65 -9.21 10.03 15.23
CA TYR A 65 -9.93 8.75 15.21
C TYR A 65 -10.09 8.11 16.60
N ALA A 66 -11.29 7.61 16.88
CA ALA A 66 -11.60 6.81 18.08
C ALA A 66 -11.46 5.29 17.86
N SER A 67 -11.29 4.86 16.61
CA SER A 67 -11.18 3.45 16.19
C SER A 67 -10.35 3.39 14.91
N ASP A 68 -9.91 2.19 14.52
CA ASP A 68 -9.16 1.91 13.29
C ASP A 68 -10.05 1.88 12.04
N ASN A 69 -11.31 2.31 12.17
CA ASN A 69 -12.25 2.45 11.08
C ASN A 69 -13.30 3.53 11.41
N THR A 70 -13.93 4.12 10.38
CA THR A 70 -15.07 5.05 10.61
C THR A 70 -16.32 4.28 11.01
N GLU A 71 -17.32 4.94 11.60
CA GLU A 71 -18.61 4.30 11.92
C GLU A 71 -19.31 3.83 10.65
N GLU A 72 -19.48 4.74 9.68
CA GLU A 72 -20.08 4.44 8.39
C GLU A 72 -19.07 3.89 7.38
N THR A 73 -19.57 3.07 6.45
CA THR A 73 -18.79 2.66 5.28
C THR A 73 -18.88 3.76 4.22
N PRO A 74 -17.75 4.34 3.76
CA PRO A 74 -17.79 5.42 2.78
C PRO A 74 -18.21 4.94 1.40
N LEU A 75 -18.60 5.89 0.54
CA LEU A 75 -18.76 5.63 -0.88
C LEU A 75 -17.39 5.32 -1.52
N PRO A 76 -17.29 4.35 -2.44
CA PRO A 76 -16.01 3.95 -3.05
C PRO A 76 -15.26 5.09 -3.73
N ASP A 77 -15.95 5.98 -4.45
CA ASP A 77 -15.31 7.12 -5.13
C ASP A 77 -14.70 8.11 -4.13
N ALA A 78 -15.43 8.40 -3.05
CA ALA A 78 -14.94 9.28 -1.99
C ALA A 78 -13.73 8.65 -1.27
N LEU A 79 -13.79 7.34 -1.01
CA LEU A 79 -12.68 6.61 -0.42
C LEU A 79 -11.45 6.58 -1.36
N ARG A 80 -11.64 6.36 -2.66
CA ARG A 80 -10.56 6.40 -3.67
C ARG A 80 -9.84 7.74 -3.66
N ALA A 81 -10.58 8.85 -3.66
CA ALA A 81 -10.00 10.18 -3.59
C ALA A 81 -9.21 10.42 -2.28
N ALA A 82 -9.79 10.03 -1.13
CA ALA A 82 -9.14 10.20 0.18
C ALA A 82 -7.88 9.34 0.35
N VAL A 83 -7.87 8.12 -0.21
CA VAL A 83 -6.71 7.23 -0.22
C VAL A 83 -5.60 7.82 -1.09
N ALA A 84 -5.93 8.29 -2.29
CA ALA A 84 -4.95 8.93 -3.18
C ALA A 84 -4.31 10.20 -2.55
N GLU A 85 -5.06 10.97 -1.76
CA GLU A 85 -4.53 12.10 -1.00
C GLU A 85 -3.54 11.64 0.09
N THR A 86 -3.90 10.61 0.84
CA THR A 86 -3.03 10.03 1.89
C THR A 86 -1.76 9.43 1.30
N ASP A 87 -1.87 8.69 0.20
CA ASP A 87 -0.71 8.10 -0.47
C ASP A 87 0.25 9.18 -0.99
N ARG A 88 -0.29 10.29 -1.52
CA ARG A 88 0.52 11.46 -1.90
C ARG A 88 1.22 12.09 -0.70
N TRP A 89 0.52 12.23 0.43
CA TRP A 89 1.11 12.76 1.65
C TRP A 89 2.34 11.95 2.09
N TYR A 90 2.29 10.61 2.01
CA TYR A 90 3.42 9.75 2.36
C TYR A 90 4.63 9.92 1.42
N LEU A 91 4.37 10.07 0.12
CA LEU A 91 5.42 10.35 -0.86
C LEU A 91 6.08 11.71 -0.59
N ASP A 92 5.29 12.75 -0.36
CA ASP A 92 5.77 14.09 -0.04
C ASP A 92 6.56 14.10 1.29
N TYR A 93 6.05 13.42 2.31
CA TYR A 93 6.72 13.24 3.59
C TYR A 93 8.10 12.61 3.40
N LEU A 94 8.19 11.54 2.60
CA LEU A 94 9.46 10.86 2.37
C LEU A 94 10.47 11.77 1.67
N GLU A 95 10.06 12.64 0.75
CA GLU A 95 10.98 13.61 0.13
C GLU A 95 11.60 14.56 1.17
N THR A 96 10.81 15.00 2.15
CA THR A 96 11.24 15.99 3.15
C THR A 96 12.09 15.43 4.30
N VAL A 97 11.86 14.18 4.72
CA VAL A 97 12.57 13.59 5.86
C VAL A 97 14.01 13.21 5.51
N SER A 98 14.97 13.53 6.39
CA SER A 98 16.38 13.14 6.22
C SER A 98 16.58 11.65 6.54
N GLU A 99 17.71 11.07 6.10
CA GLU A 99 18.04 9.68 6.45
C GLU A 99 18.22 9.49 7.96
N GLN A 100 18.79 10.48 8.67
CA GLN A 100 18.88 10.46 10.13
C GLN A 100 17.48 10.55 10.76
N GLY A 101 16.61 11.41 10.22
CA GLY A 101 15.23 11.57 10.67
C GLY A 101 14.44 10.27 10.56
N LEU A 102 14.65 9.49 9.49
CA LEU A 102 14.02 8.17 9.34
C LEU A 102 14.33 7.20 10.49
N ALA A 103 15.52 7.30 11.09
CA ALA A 103 15.95 6.46 12.21
C ALA A 103 15.51 6.98 13.59
N GLU A 104 14.91 8.16 13.67
CA GLU A 104 14.47 8.73 14.95
C GLU A 104 13.22 8.00 15.47
N PRO A 105 13.20 7.62 16.76
CA PRO A 105 12.05 7.03 17.40
C PRO A 105 10.94 8.06 17.62
N VAL A 106 9.70 7.67 17.34
CA VAL A 106 8.48 8.42 17.60
C VAL A 106 7.64 7.63 18.58
N ALA A 107 7.41 8.20 19.76
CA ALA A 107 6.45 7.67 20.72
C ALA A 107 5.03 8.12 20.36
N PHE A 108 4.07 7.22 20.48
CA PHE A 108 2.67 7.49 20.13
C PHE A 108 1.71 6.67 20.98
N ILE A 109 0.42 6.95 20.84
CA ILE A 109 -0.67 6.24 21.49
C ILE A 109 -1.54 5.61 20.42
N PHE A 110 -1.86 4.32 20.58
CA PHE A 110 -2.79 3.59 19.74
C PHE A 110 -4.24 4.00 20.05
N THR A 111 -5.18 3.65 19.16
CA THR A 111 -6.61 3.98 19.36
C THR A 111 -7.24 3.30 20.57
N ASP A 112 -6.66 2.21 21.06
CA ASP A 112 -7.05 1.51 22.30
C ASP A 112 -6.44 2.13 23.57
N GLY A 113 -5.58 3.15 23.43
CA GLY A 113 -4.91 3.84 24.53
C GLY A 113 -3.54 3.27 24.90
N ASP A 114 -3.11 2.16 24.28
CA ASP A 114 -1.79 1.58 24.55
C ASP A 114 -0.66 2.43 23.95
N LYS A 115 0.53 2.31 24.54
CA LYS A 115 1.70 3.08 24.15
C LYS A 115 2.49 2.35 23.07
N GLY A 116 2.80 3.06 21.99
CA GLY A 116 3.68 2.63 20.92
C GLY A 116 4.98 3.44 20.87
N CYS A 117 6.04 2.83 20.34
CA CYS A 117 7.25 3.54 19.96
C CYS A 117 7.87 2.83 18.75
N MET A 118 8.05 3.58 17.67
CA MET A 118 8.62 3.07 16.41
C MET A 118 9.45 4.18 15.79
N THR A 119 10.54 3.82 15.10
CA THR A 119 11.22 4.76 14.22
C THR A 119 10.31 5.16 13.06
N ARG A 120 10.55 6.35 12.47
CA ARG A 120 9.78 6.80 11.31
C ARG A 120 9.83 5.80 10.14
N GLN A 121 10.97 5.18 9.89
CA GLN A 121 11.08 4.13 8.86
C GLN A 121 10.28 2.88 9.20
N GLU A 122 10.18 2.48 10.48
CA GLU A 122 9.36 1.35 10.90
C GLU A 122 7.87 1.67 10.74
N MET A 123 7.45 2.91 11.03
CA MET A 123 6.06 3.34 10.79
C MET A 123 5.70 3.31 9.30
N LEU A 124 6.57 3.85 8.43
CA LEU A 124 6.37 3.80 6.97
C LEU A 124 6.31 2.35 6.47
N THR A 125 7.20 1.49 6.98
CA THR A 125 7.21 0.06 6.65
C THR A 125 5.93 -0.63 7.11
N HIS A 126 5.48 -0.32 8.33
CA HIS A 126 4.24 -0.87 8.89
C HIS A 126 3.04 -0.53 8.03
N VAL A 127 2.89 0.74 7.60
CA VAL A 127 1.78 1.17 6.75
C VAL A 127 1.72 0.37 5.44
N VAL A 128 2.89 0.18 4.78
CA VAL A 128 2.99 -0.63 3.55
C VAL A 128 2.63 -2.09 3.79
N LEU A 129 3.19 -2.70 4.84
CA LEU A 129 2.96 -4.12 5.13
C LEU A 129 1.52 -4.38 5.58
N HIS A 130 0.95 -3.50 6.42
CA HIS A 130 -0.42 -3.56 6.87
C HIS A 130 -1.41 -3.43 5.71
N GLY A 131 -1.18 -2.47 4.82
CA GLY A 131 -1.97 -2.30 3.60
C GLY A 131 -1.92 -3.55 2.71
N SER A 132 -0.73 -4.10 2.47
CA SER A 132 -0.58 -5.32 1.65
C SER A 132 -1.25 -6.54 2.29
N TYR A 133 -1.15 -6.71 3.62
CA TYR A 133 -1.81 -7.80 4.34
C TYR A 133 -3.33 -7.78 4.08
N HIS A 134 -3.98 -6.63 4.32
CA HIS A 134 -5.42 -6.51 4.14
C HIS A 134 -5.86 -6.48 2.67
N ARG A 135 -5.06 -5.93 1.75
CA ARG A 135 -5.33 -6.06 0.30
C ARG A 135 -5.27 -7.53 -0.15
N GLY A 136 -4.41 -8.34 0.44
CA GLY A 136 -4.42 -9.80 0.23
C GLY A 136 -5.75 -10.45 0.65
N GLU A 137 -6.29 -10.07 1.81
CA GLU A 137 -7.61 -10.51 2.28
C GLU A 137 -8.72 -10.05 1.31
N ILE A 138 -8.71 -8.79 0.89
CA ILE A 138 -9.68 -8.25 -0.08
C ILE A 138 -9.57 -8.99 -1.42
N GLY A 139 -8.35 -9.23 -1.91
CA GLY A 139 -8.11 -9.96 -3.15
C GLY A 139 -8.72 -11.36 -3.11
N ARG A 140 -8.63 -12.03 -1.95
CA ARG A 140 -9.25 -13.33 -1.72
C ARG A 140 -10.79 -13.28 -1.68
N MET A 141 -11.37 -12.21 -1.15
CA MET A 141 -12.82 -11.97 -1.19
C MET A 141 -13.27 -11.75 -2.65
N LEU A 142 -12.58 -10.86 -3.36
CA LEU A 142 -12.93 -10.48 -4.74
C LEU A 142 -12.74 -11.63 -5.74
N ALA A 143 -11.77 -12.52 -5.53
CA ALA A 143 -11.58 -13.71 -6.36
C ALA A 143 -12.79 -14.66 -6.34
N GLY A 144 -13.68 -14.57 -5.34
CA GLY A 144 -14.92 -15.35 -5.28
C GLY A 144 -16.03 -14.82 -6.18
N ILE A 145 -15.94 -13.55 -6.60
CA ILE A 145 -17.04 -12.83 -7.29
C ILE A 145 -16.61 -12.15 -8.59
N LEU A 146 -15.30 -11.96 -8.82
CA LEU A 146 -14.75 -11.35 -10.02
C LEU A 146 -13.99 -12.37 -10.86
N ALA A 147 -14.20 -12.35 -12.17
CA ALA A 147 -13.41 -13.14 -13.12
C ALA A 147 -11.93 -12.75 -13.15
N SER A 148 -11.62 -11.48 -12.89
CA SER A 148 -10.25 -10.97 -12.72
C SER A 148 -10.23 -10.05 -11.50
N PRO A 149 -9.64 -10.49 -10.37
CA PRO A 149 -9.38 -9.64 -9.21
C PRO A 149 -8.23 -8.65 -9.50
N PRO A 150 -8.13 -7.55 -8.74
CA PRO A 150 -7.04 -6.57 -8.88
C PRO A 150 -5.68 -7.18 -8.54
N TRP A 151 -4.61 -6.61 -9.11
CA TRP A 151 -3.24 -7.04 -8.82
C TRP A 151 -2.70 -6.31 -7.58
N ASP A 152 -1.99 -7.03 -6.73
CA ASP A 152 -1.29 -6.47 -5.55
C ASP A 152 0.19 -6.86 -5.50
N THR A 153 0.75 -7.49 -6.53
CA THR A 153 2.14 -7.99 -6.42
C THR A 153 3.14 -6.92 -6.84
N TYR A 154 4.17 -6.71 -6.01
CA TYR A 154 5.24 -5.75 -6.31
C TYR A 154 5.96 -6.03 -7.64
N SER A 155 6.09 -7.31 -8.00
CA SER A 155 6.67 -7.70 -9.30
C SER A 155 5.78 -7.30 -10.48
N VAL A 156 4.44 -7.36 -10.37
CA VAL A 156 3.54 -6.86 -11.42
C VAL A 156 3.71 -5.35 -11.56
N HIS A 157 3.68 -4.61 -10.46
CA HIS A 157 3.91 -3.16 -10.45
C HIS A 157 5.21 -2.78 -11.17
N LEU A 158 6.35 -3.36 -10.77
CA LEU A 158 7.65 -3.06 -11.37
C LEU A 158 7.67 -3.28 -12.88
N HIS A 159 7.05 -4.34 -13.37
CA HIS A 159 7.06 -4.64 -14.80
C HIS A 159 6.03 -3.85 -15.61
N GLN A 160 5.01 -3.28 -14.96
CA GLN A 160 4.09 -2.34 -15.60
C GLN A 160 4.71 -0.94 -15.66
N ALA A 161 5.33 -0.49 -14.56
CA ALA A 161 6.01 0.80 -14.48
C ALA A 161 7.31 0.82 -15.33
N GLU A 162 8.01 -0.31 -15.42
CA GLU A 162 9.25 -0.46 -16.17
C GLU A 162 9.21 -1.67 -17.13
N PRO A 163 8.49 -1.58 -18.27
CA PRO A 163 8.32 -2.71 -19.19
C PRO A 163 9.63 -3.30 -19.72
N ALA A 164 10.68 -2.49 -19.83
CA ALA A 164 12.02 -2.93 -20.25
C ALA A 164 12.61 -4.05 -19.37
N ARG A 165 12.21 -4.14 -18.09
CA ARG A 165 12.67 -5.20 -17.18
C ARG A 165 12.25 -6.60 -17.63
N ARG A 166 11.12 -6.72 -18.35
CA ARG A 166 10.69 -8.01 -18.92
C ARG A 166 11.64 -8.48 -20.03
N LEU A 167 12.22 -7.56 -20.79
CA LEU A 167 13.12 -7.85 -21.91
C LEU A 167 14.53 -8.24 -21.44
N ALA A 168 14.98 -7.74 -20.28
CA ALA A 168 16.27 -8.09 -19.70
C ALA A 168 16.39 -9.57 -19.31
N GLY A 169 15.27 -10.26 -19.12
CA GLY A 169 15.22 -11.70 -18.84
C GLY A 169 15.31 -12.60 -20.08
N SER A 170 15.10 -12.04 -21.27
CA SER A 170 14.99 -12.81 -22.53
C SER A 170 16.32 -13.48 -22.90
N PRO A 171 16.28 -14.72 -23.42
CA PRO A 171 17.49 -15.44 -23.87
C PRO A 171 18.32 -14.65 -24.89
N GLU A 172 17.67 -13.84 -25.73
CA GLU A 172 18.32 -13.00 -26.74
C GLU A 172 19.15 -11.84 -26.14
N ALA A 173 18.83 -11.40 -24.91
CA ALA A 173 19.58 -10.35 -24.22
C ALA A 173 20.80 -10.90 -23.45
N ARG A 174 20.88 -12.22 -23.23
CA ARG A 174 22.06 -12.87 -22.66
C ARG A 174 23.00 -13.21 -23.80
N GLY A 175 24.02 -12.37 -24.00
CA GLY A 175 25.14 -12.68 -24.90
C GLY A 175 25.71 -14.09 -24.63
N PRO A 176 26.38 -14.71 -25.61
CA PRO A 176 26.79 -16.11 -25.51
C PRO A 176 27.62 -16.35 -24.25
N GLN A 177 27.10 -17.19 -23.35
CA GLN A 177 27.84 -17.63 -22.17
C GLN A 177 29.02 -18.51 -22.61
N PRO A 178 30.26 -18.24 -22.15
CA PRO A 178 31.38 -19.13 -22.43
C PRO A 178 31.09 -20.49 -21.78
N ARG A 179 31.12 -21.55 -22.60
CA ARG A 179 31.01 -22.94 -22.12
C ARG A 179 32.20 -23.21 -21.19
N ALA A 180 31.92 -23.34 -19.89
CA ALA A 180 32.89 -23.89 -18.96
C ALA A 180 33.15 -25.35 -19.34
N ASN A 181 34.37 -25.64 -19.83
CA ASN A 181 34.84 -27.01 -19.99
C ASN A 181 34.84 -27.68 -18.62
N ARG A 182 34.08 -28.76 -18.48
CA ARG A 182 34.22 -29.69 -17.36
C ARG A 182 35.48 -30.53 -17.61
N MET A 183 36.40 -30.51 -16.66
CA MET A 183 37.26 -31.64 -16.32
C MET A 183 36.72 -32.27 -15.03
#